data_AF-A0A316QD84-F1
#
_entry.id   AF-A0A316QD84-F1
#
_cell.length_a   1.000
_cell.length_b   1.000
_cell.length_c   1.000
_cell.angle_alpha   90.00
_cell.angle_beta   90.00
_cell.angle_gamma   90.00
#
_symmetry.space_group_name_H-M   'P 1'
#
loop_
_entity.id
_entity.type
_entity.pdbx_description
1 polymer ?
#
loop_
_entity_poly.entity_id
_entity_poly.type
_entity_poly.pdbx_seq_one_letter_code
_entity_poly.pdbx_strand_id
1 'polypeptide(L)'
;MLEIKPIADKTAQKALCELCGIPYRAAALAYSAYDSGAPVGICQFRIMEDAGHLYDLCNTSGVQDMEALIIMGRATLNFIDLCGIHKAYFESEKNEAAKAVGFRERDGKLFIDLTGMFESPCGTHRKK
;
A
#
# COMPACT_ATOMS: atom_id res chain seq x y z
N MET A 1 9.26 -16.67 -2.40
CA MET A 1 9.81 -15.39 -2.94
C MET A 1 8.63 -14.47 -3.05
N LEU A 2 8.74 -13.29 -2.44
CA LEU A 2 7.65 -12.33 -2.42
C LEU A 2 7.61 -11.53 -3.74
N GLU A 3 6.43 -11.45 -4.35
CA GLU A 3 6.19 -10.68 -5.58
C GLU A 3 5.03 -9.72 -5.37
N ILE A 4 5.20 -8.44 -5.74
CA ILE A 4 4.11 -7.46 -5.74
C ILE A 4 3.61 -7.28 -7.17
N LYS A 5 2.31 -7.48 -7.40
CA LYS A 5 1.72 -7.36 -8.74
C LYS A 5 0.46 -6.50 -8.75
N PRO A 6 0.23 -5.73 -9.82
CA PRO A 6 -1.06 -5.09 -10.04
C PRO A 6 -2.16 -6.12 -10.30
N ILE A 7 -3.36 -5.86 -9.80
CA ILE A 7 -4.56 -6.64 -10.10
C ILE A 7 -5.38 -5.89 -11.15
N ALA A 8 -5.20 -6.26 -12.42
CA ALA A 8 -5.93 -5.64 -13.52
C ALA A 8 -7.39 -6.11 -13.61
N ASP A 9 -7.64 -7.38 -13.28
CA ASP A 9 -8.97 -7.99 -13.34
C ASP A 9 -9.80 -7.64 -12.10
N LYS A 10 -10.96 -7.02 -12.32
CA LYS A 10 -11.86 -6.56 -11.24
C LYS A 10 -12.59 -7.70 -10.52
N THR A 11 -12.79 -8.83 -11.18
CA THR A 11 -13.34 -10.03 -10.55
C THR A 11 -12.31 -10.63 -9.59
N ALA A 12 -11.04 -10.70 -9.99
CA ALA A 12 -9.94 -11.15 -9.14
C ALA A 12 -9.72 -10.20 -7.95
N GLN A 13 -9.77 -8.88 -8.17
CA GLN A 13 -9.69 -7.90 -7.08
C GLN A 13 -10.83 -8.11 -6.08
N LYS A 14 -12.07 -8.28 -6.56
CA LYS A 14 -13.24 -8.52 -5.70
C LYS A 14 -13.09 -9.81 -4.88
N ALA A 15 -12.68 -10.91 -5.50
CA ALA A 15 -12.45 -12.17 -4.82
C ALA A 15 -11.36 -12.06 -3.75
N LEU A 16 -10.27 -11.32 -4.03
CA LEU A 16 -9.22 -11.11 -3.04
C LEU A 16 -9.65 -10.21 -1.87
N CYS A 17 -10.49 -9.19 -2.13
CA CYS A 17 -11.08 -8.38 -1.07
C CYS A 17 -11.91 -9.24 -0.11
N GLU A 18 -12.69 -10.19 -0.66
CA GLU A 18 -13.48 -11.15 0.12
C GLU A 18 -12.57 -12.05 0.99
N LEU A 19 -11.48 -12.58 0.43
CA LEU A 19 -10.48 -13.36 1.18
C LEU A 19 -9.79 -12.55 2.30
N CYS A 20 -9.70 -11.24 2.15
CA CYS A 20 -9.14 -10.33 3.15
C CYS A 20 -10.19 -9.80 4.14
N GLY A 21 -11.49 -10.10 3.93
CA GLY A 21 -12.59 -9.60 4.76
C GLY A 21 -12.77 -8.08 4.68
N ILE A 22 -12.43 -7.44 3.55
CA ILE A 22 -12.55 -5.99 3.34
C ILE A 22 -13.56 -5.64 2.25
N PRO A 23 -14.15 -4.43 2.26
CA PRO A 23 -15.05 -3.99 1.19
C PRO A 23 -14.32 -3.86 -0.16
N TYR A 24 -14.89 -4.44 -1.21
CA TYR A 24 -14.41 -4.22 -2.57
C TYR A 24 -14.75 -2.80 -3.06
N ARG A 25 -13.75 -2.10 -3.63
CA ARG A 25 -13.90 -0.74 -4.17
C ARG A 25 -13.69 -0.73 -5.68
N ALA A 26 -14.78 -0.70 -6.45
CA ALA A 26 -14.73 -0.87 -7.90
C ALA A 26 -13.89 0.18 -8.64
N ALA A 27 -13.91 1.43 -8.15
CA ALA A 27 -13.12 2.53 -8.71
C ALA A 27 -11.66 2.56 -8.22
N ALA A 28 -11.26 1.67 -7.29
CA ALA A 28 -9.90 1.59 -6.80
C ALA A 28 -9.04 0.70 -7.69
N LEU A 29 -7.78 1.10 -7.87
CA LEU A 29 -6.71 0.21 -8.28
C LEU A 29 -6.34 -0.71 -7.12
N ALA A 30 -5.67 -1.82 -7.41
CA ALA A 30 -5.18 -2.69 -6.36
C ALA A 30 -3.85 -3.36 -6.73
N TYR A 31 -2.97 -3.46 -5.74
CA TYR A 31 -1.79 -4.33 -5.77
C TYR A 31 -2.03 -5.50 -4.81
N SER A 32 -1.46 -6.66 -5.14
CA SER A 32 -1.41 -7.83 -4.25
C SER A 32 0.03 -8.27 -4.08
N ALA A 33 0.34 -8.72 -2.86
CA ALA A 33 1.56 -9.46 -2.56
C ALA A 33 1.29 -10.95 -2.76
N TYR A 34 2.24 -11.67 -3.35
CA TYR A 34 2.21 -13.11 -3.54
C TYR A 34 3.46 -13.76 -2.95
N ASP A 35 3.30 -14.79 -2.13
CA ASP A 35 4.40 -15.66 -1.74
C ASP A 35 4.19 -17.04 -2.35
N SER A 36 5.17 -17.48 -3.13
CA SER A 36 5.18 -18.79 -3.79
C SER A 36 3.90 -19.06 -4.62
N GLY A 37 3.35 -18.00 -5.23
CA GLY A 37 2.14 -18.03 -6.07
C GLY A 37 0.83 -17.83 -5.32
N ALA A 38 0.81 -17.88 -3.98
CA ALA A 38 -0.39 -17.64 -3.19
C ALA A 38 -0.50 -16.16 -2.78
N PRO A 39 -1.68 -15.52 -2.88
CA PRO A 39 -1.84 -14.14 -2.44
C PRO A 39 -1.80 -14.05 -0.91
N VAL A 40 -0.94 -13.16 -0.40
CA VAL A 40 -0.73 -12.96 1.04
C VAL A 40 -1.25 -11.61 1.55
N GLY A 41 -1.75 -10.75 0.66
CA GLY A 41 -2.39 -9.50 1.03
C GLY A 41 -2.77 -8.62 -0.15
N ILE A 42 -3.54 -7.57 0.13
CA ILE A 42 -4.01 -6.60 -0.85
C ILE A 42 -3.81 -5.16 -0.35
N CYS A 43 -3.54 -4.25 -1.29
CA CYS A 43 -3.63 -2.81 -1.09
C CYS A 43 -4.58 -2.20 -2.13
N GLN A 44 -5.69 -1.60 -1.69
CA GLN A 44 -6.62 -0.87 -2.55
C GLN A 44 -6.33 0.62 -2.47
N PHE A 45 -6.24 1.29 -3.61
CA PHE A 45 -5.91 2.72 -3.64
C PHE A 45 -6.49 3.45 -4.86
N ARG A 46 -6.52 4.79 -4.78
CA ARG A 46 -6.80 5.68 -5.92
C ARG A 46 -5.73 6.74 -6.03
N ILE A 47 -5.55 7.24 -7.25
CA ILE A 47 -4.74 8.41 -7.56
C ILE A 47 -5.71 9.49 -7.98
N MET A 48 -5.71 10.60 -7.27
CA MET A 48 -6.51 11.79 -7.56
C MET A 48 -5.58 12.98 -7.80
N GLU A 49 -6.11 14.10 -8.27
CA GLU A 49 -5.29 15.28 -8.63
C GLU A 49 -4.53 15.87 -7.44
N ASP A 50 -5.06 15.70 -6.23
CA ASP A 50 -4.51 16.26 -4.99
C ASP A 50 -3.57 15.31 -4.24
N ALA A 51 -3.89 14.02 -4.22
CA ALA A 51 -3.14 12.99 -3.50
C ALA A 51 -3.48 11.56 -3.97
N GLY A 52 -2.61 10.62 -3.58
CA GLY A 52 -2.93 9.20 -3.54
C GLY A 52 -3.72 8.85 -2.27
N HIS A 53 -4.72 7.99 -2.38
CA HIS A 53 -5.55 7.55 -1.26
C HIS A 53 -5.50 6.04 -1.16
N LEU A 54 -4.83 5.54 -0.12
CA LEU A 54 -4.80 4.11 0.21
C LEU A 54 -5.97 3.83 1.14
N TYR A 55 -6.89 2.99 0.68
CA TYR A 55 -8.07 2.62 1.46
C TYR A 55 -7.83 1.40 2.34
N ASP A 56 -7.01 0.46 1.85
CA ASP A 56 -6.78 -0.81 2.51
C ASP A 56 -5.31 -1.21 2.34
N LEU A 57 -4.76 -1.83 3.38
CA LEU A 57 -3.45 -2.48 3.38
C LEU A 57 -3.51 -3.62 4.42
N CYS A 58 -3.77 -4.84 3.96
CA CYS A 58 -3.98 -5.97 4.87
C CYS A 58 -3.61 -7.31 4.24
N ASN A 59 -3.31 -8.28 5.11
CA ASN A 59 -3.07 -9.65 4.69
C ASN A 59 -4.39 -10.39 4.39
N THR A 60 -4.30 -11.50 3.68
CA THR A 60 -5.40 -12.46 3.55
C THR A 60 -5.71 -13.11 4.91
N SER A 61 -6.93 -13.63 5.08
CA SER A 61 -7.34 -14.27 6.34
C SER A 61 -6.39 -15.42 6.72
N GLY A 62 -5.94 -15.43 7.99
CA GLY A 62 -5.00 -16.43 8.51
C GLY A 62 -3.52 -16.16 8.22
N VAL A 63 -3.19 -15.09 7.47
CA VAL A 63 -1.81 -14.68 7.20
C VAL A 63 -1.43 -13.49 8.10
N GLN A 64 -0.21 -13.53 8.64
CA GLN A 64 0.41 -12.43 9.38
C GLN A 64 1.79 -12.15 8.80
N ASP A 65 1.84 -11.31 7.78
CA ASP A 65 3.08 -11.00 7.07
C ASP A 65 3.21 -9.48 6.92
N MET A 66 3.82 -8.87 7.94
CA MET A 66 4.05 -7.43 7.99
C MET A 66 5.05 -6.98 6.92
N GLU A 67 6.03 -7.81 6.58
CA GLU A 67 7.03 -7.48 5.55
C GLU A 67 6.34 -7.36 4.19
N ALA A 68 5.45 -8.29 3.86
CA ALA A 68 4.64 -8.21 2.65
C ALA A 68 3.79 -6.94 2.59
N LEU A 69 3.19 -6.52 3.72
CA LEU A 69 2.44 -5.26 3.77
C LEU A 69 3.34 -4.03 3.58
N ILE A 70 4.52 -4.01 4.18
CA ILE A 70 5.45 -2.89 4.04
C ILE A 70 5.92 -2.77 2.59
N ILE A 71 6.35 -3.89 1.98
CA ILE A 71 6.84 -3.91 0.60
C ILE A 71 5.71 -3.53 -0.36
N MET A 72 4.51 -4.08 -0.19
CA MET A 72 3.34 -3.75 -1.02
C MET A 72 2.93 -2.28 -0.86
N GLY A 73 2.89 -1.76 0.37
CA GLY A 73 2.58 -0.35 0.62
C GLY A 73 3.61 0.59 -0.01
N ARG A 74 4.91 0.27 0.10
CA ARG A 74 5.99 1.05 -0.56
C ARG A 74 5.91 0.97 -2.07
N ALA A 75 5.60 -0.20 -2.64
CA ALA A 75 5.39 -0.34 -4.08
C ALA A 75 4.20 0.49 -4.57
N THR A 76 3.09 0.51 -3.83
CA THR A 76 1.93 1.37 -4.11
C THR A 76 2.32 2.84 -4.07
N LEU A 77 3.03 3.29 -3.03
CA LEU A 77 3.47 4.68 -2.91
C LEU A 77 4.45 5.09 -4.02
N ASN A 78 5.38 4.22 -4.38
CA ASN A 78 6.30 4.46 -5.50
C ASN A 78 5.53 4.61 -6.82
N PHE A 79 4.51 3.78 -7.04
CA PHE A 79 3.67 3.92 -8.23
C PHE A 79 2.89 5.25 -8.25
N ILE A 80 2.36 5.68 -7.10
CA ILE A 80 1.69 6.99 -6.96
C ILE A 80 2.66 8.13 -7.28
N ASP A 81 3.88 8.07 -6.75
CA ASP A 81 4.93 9.07 -6.99
C ASP A 81 5.35 9.13 -8.47
N LEU A 82 5.50 7.97 -9.12
CA LEU A 82 5.78 7.85 -10.56
C LEU A 82 4.65 8.42 -11.43
N CYS A 83 3.42 8.52 -10.92
CA CYS A 83 2.31 9.20 -11.60
C CYS A 83 2.33 10.73 -11.42
N GLY A 84 3.34 11.30 -10.76
CA GLY A 84 3.48 12.74 -10.52
C GLY A 84 2.69 13.26 -9.32
N ILE A 85 2.21 12.37 -8.45
CA ILE A 85 1.48 12.72 -7.23
C ILE A 85 2.37 12.47 -6.03
N HIS A 86 2.76 13.54 -5.34
CA HIS A 86 3.78 13.47 -4.27
C HIS A 86 3.20 13.49 -2.86
N LYS A 87 1.90 13.22 -2.71
CA LYS A 87 1.21 13.20 -1.42
C LYS A 87 0.34 11.96 -1.35
N ALA A 88 0.27 11.33 -0.18
CA ALA A 88 -0.68 10.26 0.03
C ALA A 88 -1.33 10.28 1.42
N TYR A 89 -2.57 9.81 1.48
CA TYR A 89 -3.33 9.58 2.70
C TYR A 89 -3.67 8.10 2.85
N PHE A 90 -3.69 7.65 4.10
CA PHE A 90 -4.22 6.35 4.46
C PHE A 90 -5.58 6.54 5.14
N GLU A 91 -6.62 6.01 4.52
CA GLU A 91 -8.03 6.31 4.83
C GLU A 91 -8.66 5.34 5.85
N SER A 92 -7.92 4.31 6.26
CA SER A 92 -8.41 3.28 7.20
C SER A 92 -7.81 3.45 8.59
N GLU A 93 -8.53 2.95 9.60
CA GLU A 93 -8.13 3.00 11.01
C GLU A 93 -6.96 2.07 11.34
N LYS A 94 -6.73 1.01 10.53
CA LYS A 94 -5.66 0.03 10.74
C LYS A 94 -4.29 0.66 10.47
N ASN A 95 -3.62 1.09 11.54
CA ASN A 95 -2.51 2.03 11.43
C ASN A 95 -1.09 1.41 11.46
N GLU A 96 -0.89 0.19 11.97
CA GLU A 96 0.47 -0.32 12.23
C GLU A 96 1.28 -0.51 10.94
N ALA A 97 0.73 -1.22 9.96
CA ALA A 97 1.38 -1.41 8.67
C ALA A 97 1.56 -0.08 7.92
N ALA A 98 0.56 0.82 7.96
CA ALA A 98 0.67 2.15 7.37
C ALA A 98 1.79 2.98 8.02
N LYS A 99 1.92 2.95 9.35
CA LYS A 99 3.00 3.60 10.10
C LYS A 99 4.36 3.02 9.72
N ALA A 100 4.47 1.70 9.59
CA ALA A 100 5.71 1.04 9.15
C ALA A 100 6.07 1.37 7.69
N VAL A 101 5.08 1.54 6.81
CA VAL A 101 5.24 2.07 5.45
C VAL A 101 5.70 3.54 5.47
N GLY A 102 5.55 4.26 6.58
CA GLY A 102 6.09 5.61 6.75
C GLY A 102 5.03 6.71 6.85
N PHE A 103 3.74 6.36 6.84
CA PHE A 103 2.67 7.31 7.13
C PHE A 103 2.80 7.83 8.57
N ARG A 104 2.48 9.11 8.75
CA ARG A 104 2.52 9.79 10.05
C ARG A 104 1.20 10.51 10.29
N GLU A 105 0.81 10.63 11.55
CA GLU A 105 -0.38 11.39 11.91
C GLU A 105 -0.14 12.90 11.67
N ARG A 106 -1.09 13.52 10.97
CA ARG A 106 -1.15 14.94 10.68
C ARG A 106 -2.62 15.34 10.61
N ASP A 107 -3.03 16.29 11.45
CA ASP A 107 -4.41 16.80 11.48
C ASP A 107 -5.49 15.70 11.61
N GLY A 108 -5.20 14.67 12.41
CA GLY A 108 -6.10 13.53 12.63
C GLY A 108 -6.15 12.51 11.49
N LYS A 109 -5.29 12.64 10.47
CA LYS A 109 -5.19 11.71 9.34
C LYS A 109 -3.79 11.12 9.23
N LEU A 110 -3.67 9.92 8.67
CA LEU A 110 -2.38 9.35 8.31
C LEU A 110 -1.96 9.88 6.94
N PHE A 111 -0.84 10.61 6.91
CA PHE A 111 -0.33 11.33 5.76
C PHE A 111 1.14 11.01 5.52
N ILE A 112 1.55 11.06 4.25
CA ILE A 112 2.95 11.01 3.85
C ILE A 112 3.22 11.95 2.66
N ASP A 113 4.39 12.60 2.70
CA ASP A 113 4.97 13.35 1.59
C ASP A 113 5.96 12.44 0.87
N LEU A 114 5.76 12.25 -0.43
CA LEU A 114 6.57 11.36 -1.27
C LEU A 114 7.73 12.09 -1.95
N THR A 115 7.81 13.42 -1.84
CA THR A 115 8.86 14.23 -2.47
C THR A 115 10.25 13.74 -2.06
N GLY A 116 11.06 13.28 -3.02
CA GLY A 116 12.41 12.76 -2.76
C GLY A 116 12.47 11.41 -2.04
N MET A 117 11.33 10.78 -1.75
CA MET A 117 11.25 9.54 -0.97
C MET A 117 11.89 8.33 -1.67
N PHE A 118 11.86 8.32 -3.01
CA PHE A 118 12.35 7.22 -3.84
C PHE A 118 13.58 7.59 -4.67
N GLU A 119 14.13 8.79 -4.50
CA GLU A 119 15.23 9.33 -5.33
C GLU A 119 16.63 8.89 -4.87
N SER A 120 16.79 8.34 -3.67
CA SER A 120 18.08 7.91 -3.13
C SER A 120 18.02 6.46 -2.62
N PRO A 121 18.96 5.58 -3.01
CA PRO A 121 19.14 4.31 -2.33
C PRO A 121 19.47 4.60 -0.86
N CYS A 122 18.81 3.89 0.07
CA CYS A 122 18.90 4.06 1.52
C CYS A 122 20.22 4.67 1.98
N GLY A 123 20.18 5.95 2.37
CA GLY A 123 21.35 6.63 2.93
C GLY A 123 21.88 5.84 4.12
N THR A 124 23.16 5.52 4.10
CA THR A 124 23.84 4.87 5.23
C THR A 124 23.60 5.72 6.48
N HIS A 125 22.98 5.14 7.52
CA HIS A 125 22.91 5.76 8.84
C HIS A 125 24.34 5.99 9.35
N ARG A 126 24.91 7.18 9.10
CA ARG A 126 26.09 7.63 9.83
C ARG A 126 25.63 7.84 11.27
N LYS A 127 26.00 6.90 12.15
CA LYS A 127 25.94 7.08 13.60
C LYS A 127 26.65 8.39 13.92
N LYS A 128 25.94 9.30 14.60
CA LYS A 128 26.54 10.45 15.28
C LYS A 128 27.45 9.95 16.40
#